data_AF-A0A8T3LW07-F1
#
_entry.id   AF-A0A8T3LW07-F1
#
_cell.length_a   1.000
_cell.length_b   1.000
_cell.length_c   1.000
_cell.angle_alpha   90.00
_cell.angle_beta   90.00
_cell.angle_gamma   90.00
#
_symmetry.space_group_name_H-M   'P 1'
#
loop_
_entity.id
_entity.type
_entity.pdbx_description
1 polymer ?
#
loop_
_entity_poly.entity_id
_entity_poly.type
_entity_poly.pdbx_seq_one_letter_code
_entity_poly.pdbx_strand_id
1 'polypeptide(L)'
;MTIHTPIGTRSRGLPPWAIGLTVFVFLVGGVYLASNLAGENPAFAIPGASAPVASGGVEADPAVGEALVAQTQPQCSSCHGADFTGQASFPSLLGVADGPVSENLQDLGAEYPDEWIALWIDGTTPETEGLDRGGMPAFGDQLSPEQIDAIVAFLKSL
;
A
#
# COMPACT_ATOMS: atom_id res chain seq x y z
N MET A 1 -15.01 60.05 -31.91
CA MET A 1 -14.96 58.58 -32.04
C MET A 1 -13.58 58.22 -32.55
N THR A 2 -12.69 57.77 -31.66
CA THR A 2 -11.37 57.25 -32.04
C THR A 2 -11.52 55.84 -32.57
N ILE A 3 -11.29 55.67 -33.87
CA ILE A 3 -11.29 54.37 -34.53
C ILE A 3 -9.99 53.67 -34.12
N HIS A 4 -10.10 52.62 -33.30
CA HIS A 4 -8.97 51.76 -32.98
C HIS A 4 -8.66 50.89 -34.21
N THR A 5 -7.39 50.90 -34.64
CA THR A 5 -6.93 50.03 -35.72
C THR A 5 -7.10 48.56 -35.31
N PRO A 6 -7.61 47.69 -36.20
CA PRO A 6 -7.80 46.29 -35.89
C PRO A 6 -6.44 45.62 -35.65
N ILE A 7 -6.35 44.87 -34.55
CA ILE A 7 -5.17 44.06 -34.23
C ILE A 7 -5.10 42.93 -35.26
N GLY A 8 -4.16 43.05 -36.22
CA GLY A 8 -3.86 41.98 -37.16
C GLY A 8 -2.88 40.98 -36.55
N THR A 9 -3.21 39.68 -36.59
CA THR A 9 -2.25 38.63 -36.26
C THR A 9 -1.30 38.43 -37.43
N ARG A 10 0.01 38.57 -37.20
CA ARG A 10 1.01 38.18 -38.22
C ARG A 10 1.02 36.66 -38.33
N SER A 11 0.76 36.15 -39.53
CA SER A 11 0.93 34.74 -39.90
C SER A 11 2.41 34.38 -40.08
N ARG A 12 3.25 34.67 -39.08
CA ARG A 12 4.55 34.01 -38.98
C ARG A 12 4.26 32.60 -38.50
N GLY A 13 4.56 31.61 -39.34
CA GLY A 13 4.43 30.20 -38.99
C GLY A 13 5.14 29.89 -37.66
N LEU A 14 4.76 28.76 -37.05
CA LEU A 14 5.33 28.34 -35.78
C LEU A 14 6.85 28.26 -35.86
N PRO A 15 7.58 28.81 -34.87
CA PRO A 15 9.02 28.74 -34.89
C PRO A 15 9.47 27.27 -34.71
N PRO A 16 10.56 26.85 -35.37
CA PRO A 16 11.02 25.45 -35.34
C PRO A 16 11.22 24.89 -33.93
N TRP A 17 11.64 25.72 -32.97
CA TRP A 17 11.81 25.30 -31.57
C TRP A 17 10.49 24.92 -30.89
N ALA A 18 9.38 25.59 -31.23
CA ALA A 18 8.07 25.31 -30.64
C ALA A 18 7.50 23.99 -31.18
N ILE A 19 7.74 23.71 -32.45
CA ILE A 19 7.43 22.41 -33.06
C ILE A 19 8.25 21.31 -32.36
N GLY A 20 9.56 21.52 -32.21
CA GLY A 20 10.45 20.57 -31.52
C GLY A 20 10.03 20.29 -30.08
N LEU A 21 9.69 21.32 -29.31
CA LEU A 21 9.21 21.17 -27.93
C LEU A 21 7.88 20.40 -27.87
N THR A 22 6.96 20.67 -28.81
CA THR A 22 5.68 19.97 -28.87
C THR A 22 5.89 18.47 -29.12
N VAL A 23 6.72 18.12 -30.10
CA VAL A 23 7.06 16.72 -30.40
C VAL A 23 7.72 16.04 -29.21
N PHE A 24 8.64 16.72 -28.53
CA PHE A 24 9.29 16.19 -27.33
C PHE A 24 8.30 15.88 -26.20
N VAL A 25 7.37 16.80 -25.92
CA VAL A 25 6.33 16.58 -24.89
C VAL A 25 5.45 15.39 -25.22
N PHE A 26 5.03 15.24 -26.48
CA PHE A 26 4.23 14.08 -26.89
C PHE A 26 5.01 12.76 -26.80
N LEU A 27 6.31 12.77 -27.12
CA LEU A 27 7.15 11.58 -26.99
C LEU A 27 7.34 11.18 -25.54
N VAL A 28 7.74 12.11 -24.67
CA VAL A 28 7.94 11.83 -23.24
C VAL A 28 6.62 11.44 -22.57
N GLY A 29 5.54 12.17 -22.84
CA GLY A 29 4.22 11.86 -22.32
C GLY A 29 3.69 10.51 -22.82
N GLY A 30 3.93 10.20 -24.10
CA GLY A 30 3.56 8.90 -24.69
C GLY A 30 4.31 7.73 -24.07
N VAL A 31 5.63 7.88 -23.87
CA VAL A 31 6.45 6.87 -23.16
C VAL A 31 5.96 6.71 -21.72
N TYR A 32 5.79 7.81 -20.98
CA TYR A 32 5.30 7.78 -19.61
C TYR A 32 3.94 7.09 -19.49
N LEU A 33 2.99 7.48 -20.36
CA LEU A 33 1.65 6.89 -20.36
C LEU A 33 1.70 5.40 -20.71
N ALA A 34 2.49 5.00 -21.71
CA ALA A 34 2.66 3.60 -22.07
C ALA A 34 3.29 2.77 -20.93
N SER A 35 4.32 3.30 -20.27
CA SER A 35 4.95 2.66 -19.12
C SER A 35 3.99 2.50 -17.92
N ASN A 36 3.11 3.47 -17.69
CA ASN A 36 2.15 3.39 -16.58
C ASN A 36 0.91 2.53 -16.91
N LEU A 37 0.46 2.50 -18.18
CA LEU A 37 -0.67 1.64 -18.59
C LEU A 37 -0.29 0.17 -18.74
N ALA A 38 0.98 -0.14 -19.01
CA ALA A 38 1.44 -1.51 -19.20
C ALA A 38 1.51 -2.33 -17.89
N GLY A 39 1.22 -1.74 -16.73
CA GLY A 39 1.05 -2.48 -15.47
C GLY A 39 2.32 -3.07 -14.85
N GLU A 40 3.47 -2.91 -15.50
CA GLU A 40 4.76 -3.37 -15.00
C GLU A 40 5.60 -2.15 -14.60
N ASN A 41 5.41 -1.65 -13.37
CA ASN A 41 6.43 -0.79 -12.79
C ASN A 41 7.70 -1.64 -12.66
N PRO A 42 8.83 -1.30 -13.32
CA PRO A 42 10.07 -1.99 -13.04
C PRO A 42 10.38 -1.76 -11.57
N ALA A 43 10.57 -2.84 -10.83
CA ALA A 43 11.01 -2.76 -9.44
C ALA A 43 12.20 -1.80 -9.41
N PHE A 44 12.14 -0.78 -8.55
CA PHE A 44 13.29 0.06 -8.28
C PHE A 44 14.42 -0.87 -7.86
N ALA A 45 15.37 -1.10 -8.76
CA ALA A 45 16.53 -1.92 -8.50
C ALA A 45 17.43 -1.14 -7.54
N ILE A 46 17.12 -1.21 -6.25
CA ILE A 46 18.07 -0.90 -5.20
C ILE A 46 19.21 -1.91 -5.40
N PRO A 47 20.47 -1.47 -5.62
CA PRO A 47 21.59 -2.40 -5.72
C PRO A 47 21.68 -3.20 -4.41
N GLY A 48 21.28 -4.47 -4.45
CA GLY A 48 21.18 -5.35 -3.28
C GLY A 48 19.77 -5.86 -2.94
N ALA A 49 18.71 -5.37 -3.59
CA ALA A 49 17.38 -5.96 -3.49
C ALA A 49 17.27 -7.15 -4.46
N SER A 50 17.16 -8.35 -3.91
CA SER A 50 16.92 -9.58 -4.65
C SER A 50 15.62 -9.49 -5.46
N ALA A 51 15.61 -10.18 -6.60
CA ALA A 51 14.50 -10.28 -7.56
C ALA A 51 13.14 -10.60 -6.91
N PRO A 52 12.01 -10.27 -7.55
CA PRO A 52 10.70 -10.70 -7.08
C PRO A 52 10.67 -12.23 -7.13
N VAL A 53 10.52 -12.83 -5.96
CA VAL A 53 10.34 -14.27 -5.82
C VAL A 53 8.92 -14.54 -6.30
N ALA A 54 8.81 -15.41 -7.30
CA ALA A 54 7.53 -15.93 -7.75
C ALA A 54 6.74 -16.46 -6.54
N SER A 55 5.43 -16.16 -6.50
CA SER A 55 4.46 -16.70 -5.54
C SER A 55 4.50 -18.23 -5.57
N GLY A 56 5.34 -18.80 -4.72
CA GLY A 56 5.66 -20.20 -4.67
C GLY A 56 6.01 -20.57 -3.25
N GLY A 57 5.01 -20.62 -2.37
CA GLY A 57 5.05 -21.30 -1.08
C GLY A 57 6.30 -21.06 -0.22
N VAL A 58 6.90 -19.87 -0.30
CA VAL A 58 7.93 -19.48 0.65
C VAL A 58 7.18 -19.08 1.90
N GLU A 59 7.30 -19.91 2.92
CA GLU A 59 6.81 -19.63 4.26
C GLU A 59 7.26 -18.22 4.67
N ALA A 60 6.31 -17.38 5.07
CA ALA A 60 6.59 -15.99 5.37
C ALA A 60 7.55 -15.89 6.57
N ASP A 61 8.64 -15.12 6.41
CA ASP A 61 9.69 -15.01 7.42
C ASP A 61 9.25 -14.05 8.55
N PRO A 62 9.11 -14.51 9.81
CA PRO A 62 8.71 -13.66 10.93
C PRO A 62 9.70 -12.53 11.22
N ALA A 63 10.98 -12.67 10.87
CA ALA A 63 11.95 -11.57 11.03
C ALA A 63 11.66 -10.40 10.09
N VAL A 64 11.10 -10.67 8.90
CA VAL A 64 10.62 -9.62 7.99
C VAL A 64 9.38 -8.95 8.58
N GLY A 65 8.46 -9.73 9.16
CA GLY A 65 7.29 -9.23 9.86
C GLY A 65 7.63 -8.28 11.01
N GLU A 66 8.59 -8.66 11.86
CA GLU A 66 9.09 -7.84 12.98
C GLU A 66 9.60 -6.47 12.49
N ALA A 67 10.38 -6.47 11.40
CA ALA A 67 10.87 -5.24 10.82
C ALA A 67 9.74 -4.36 10.25
N LEU A 68 8.72 -4.97 9.64
CA LEU A 68 7.58 -4.27 9.07
C LEU A 68 6.70 -3.62 10.14
N VAL A 69 6.37 -4.33 11.23
CA VAL A 69 5.54 -3.76 12.32
C VAL A 69 6.19 -2.52 12.96
N ALA A 70 7.52 -2.44 12.93
CA ALA A 70 8.29 -1.28 13.40
C ALA A 70 8.36 -0.12 12.39
N GLN A 71 8.15 -0.38 11.09
CA GLN A 71 8.27 0.64 10.03
C GLN A 71 6.92 1.20 9.60
N THR A 72 5.86 0.41 9.68
CA THR A 72 4.49 0.79 9.30
C THR A 72 4.02 2.03 10.07
N GLN A 73 3.23 2.87 9.41
CA GLN A 73 2.68 4.09 9.99
C GLN A 73 1.14 4.07 9.97
N PRO A 74 0.46 4.18 11.13
CA PRO A 74 1.03 4.18 12.47
C PRO A 74 1.69 2.86 12.84
N GLN A 75 2.73 2.90 13.70
CA GLN A 75 3.40 1.69 14.18
C GLN A 75 2.43 0.83 14.98
N CYS A 76 2.46 -0.49 14.78
CA CYS A 76 1.55 -1.42 15.47
C CYS A 76 1.66 -1.28 17.00
N SER A 77 2.88 -1.13 17.51
CA SER A 77 3.19 -0.95 18.94
C SER A 77 2.68 0.36 19.53
N SER A 78 2.40 1.39 18.71
CA SER A 78 1.86 2.66 19.20
C SER A 78 0.45 2.52 19.77
N CYS A 79 -0.32 1.55 19.27
CA CYS A 79 -1.65 1.20 19.76
C CYS A 79 -1.62 -0.09 20.59
N HIS A 80 -0.88 -1.11 20.19
CA HIS A 80 -0.88 -2.42 20.87
C HIS A 80 0.16 -2.56 21.99
N GLY A 81 0.84 -1.47 22.35
CA GLY A 81 1.88 -1.44 23.37
C GLY A 81 3.27 -1.81 22.82
N ALA A 82 4.31 -1.34 23.50
CA ALA A 82 5.70 -1.53 23.07
C ALA A 82 6.08 -3.02 22.89
N ASP A 83 5.56 -3.87 23.77
CA ASP A 83 5.79 -5.32 23.78
C ASP A 83 4.55 -6.10 23.30
N PHE A 84 3.63 -5.44 22.60
CA PHE A 84 2.38 -6.02 22.08
C PHE A 84 1.42 -6.62 23.12
N THR A 85 1.61 -6.29 24.41
CA THR A 85 0.76 -6.74 25.52
C THR A 85 -0.59 -6.02 25.60
N GLY A 86 -0.87 -5.08 24.69
CA GLY A 86 -2.02 -4.19 24.71
C GLY A 86 -1.80 -2.96 25.59
N GLN A 87 -2.62 -1.93 25.37
CA GLN A 87 -2.65 -0.73 26.21
C GLN A 87 -4.01 -0.02 26.10
N ALA A 88 -4.48 0.53 27.22
CA ALA A 88 -5.76 1.24 27.29
C ALA A 88 -6.92 0.44 26.66
N SER A 89 -7.54 0.94 25.58
CA SER A 89 -8.62 0.29 24.85
C SER A 89 -8.16 -0.63 23.72
N PHE A 90 -6.85 -0.75 23.48
CA PHE A 90 -6.29 -1.57 22.41
C PHE A 90 -5.87 -2.95 22.97
N PRO A 91 -6.30 -4.05 22.33
CA PRO A 91 -6.06 -5.39 22.83
C PRO A 91 -4.59 -5.81 22.70
N SER A 92 -4.20 -6.81 23.49
CA SER A 92 -2.95 -7.55 23.35
C SER A 92 -2.90 -8.28 22.00
N LEU A 93 -1.74 -8.35 21.36
CA LEU A 93 -1.51 -9.22 20.20
C LEU A 93 -0.81 -10.54 20.59
N LEU A 94 -0.43 -10.73 21.85
CA LEU A 94 0.11 -12.01 22.32
C LEU A 94 -0.95 -13.11 22.21
N GLY A 95 -0.56 -14.28 21.69
CA GLY A 95 -1.46 -15.44 21.59
C GLY A 95 -2.52 -15.35 20.49
N VAL A 96 -2.40 -14.41 19.54
CA VAL A 96 -3.31 -14.34 18.38
C VAL A 96 -3.23 -15.58 17.49
N ALA A 97 -2.20 -16.42 17.64
CA ALA A 97 -2.13 -17.73 17.01
C ALA A 97 -3.27 -18.68 17.45
N ASP A 98 -3.78 -18.52 18.68
CA ASP A 98 -4.85 -19.34 19.24
C ASP A 98 -6.25 -18.84 18.85
N GLY A 99 -6.35 -17.66 18.23
CA GLY A 99 -7.58 -17.06 17.74
C GLY A 99 -7.72 -15.57 18.06
N PRO A 100 -8.89 -14.97 17.72
CA PRO A 100 -9.12 -13.55 17.95
C PRO A 100 -9.12 -13.16 19.43
N VAL A 101 -8.37 -12.13 19.73
CA VAL A 101 -8.17 -11.57 21.09
C VAL A 101 -9.23 -10.53 21.48
N SER A 102 -10.08 -10.12 20.54
CA SER A 102 -11.14 -9.15 20.75
C SER A 102 -12.51 -9.73 20.37
N GLU A 103 -13.55 -9.28 21.06
CA GLU A 103 -14.92 -9.79 20.89
C GLU A 103 -15.48 -9.49 19.50
N ASN A 104 -15.17 -8.32 18.93
CA ASN A 104 -15.61 -7.90 17.60
C ASN A 104 -15.00 -8.71 16.44
N LEU A 105 -14.00 -9.56 16.71
CA LEU A 105 -13.32 -10.37 15.70
C LEU A 105 -13.65 -11.87 15.82
N GLN A 106 -14.47 -12.28 16.80
CA GLN A 106 -14.78 -13.71 17.00
C GLN A 106 -15.48 -14.31 15.79
N ASP A 107 -16.44 -13.58 15.21
CA ASP A 107 -17.17 -14.05 14.02
C ASP A 107 -16.24 -14.16 12.80
N LEU A 108 -15.38 -13.14 12.58
CA LEU A 108 -14.39 -13.16 11.50
C LEU A 108 -13.40 -14.33 11.66
N GLY A 109 -12.92 -14.59 12.87
CA GLY A 109 -12.04 -15.73 13.15
C GLY A 109 -12.74 -17.08 13.05
N ALA A 110 -14.04 -17.15 13.33
CA ALA A 110 -14.80 -18.38 13.16
C ALA A 110 -15.05 -18.71 11.67
N GLU A 111 -15.30 -17.68 10.85
CA GLU A 111 -15.52 -17.83 9.42
C GLU A 111 -14.22 -18.03 8.63
N TYR A 112 -13.13 -17.37 9.05
CA TYR A 112 -11.82 -17.38 8.39
C TYR A 112 -10.69 -17.77 9.37
N PRO A 113 -10.66 -19.00 9.90
CA PRO A 113 -9.76 -19.39 11.00
C PRO A 113 -8.27 -19.24 10.67
N ASP A 114 -7.88 -19.41 9.41
CA ASP A 114 -6.48 -19.34 9.00
C ASP A 114 -6.05 -17.94 8.53
N GLU A 115 -7.01 -17.12 8.08
CA GLU A 115 -6.78 -15.86 7.34
C GLU A 115 -7.24 -14.60 8.08
N TRP A 116 -8.01 -14.71 9.17
CA TRP A 116 -8.64 -13.56 9.84
C TRP A 116 -7.64 -12.47 10.25
N ILE A 117 -6.40 -12.81 10.62
CA ILE A 117 -5.36 -11.83 10.97
C ILE A 117 -4.99 -10.99 9.73
N ALA A 118 -4.79 -11.66 8.59
CA ALA A 118 -4.42 -11.01 7.34
C ALA A 118 -5.57 -10.12 6.84
N LEU A 119 -6.80 -10.65 6.84
CA LEU A 119 -8.01 -9.89 6.51
C LEU A 119 -8.16 -8.67 7.41
N TRP A 120 -7.94 -8.83 8.72
CA TRP A 120 -8.03 -7.73 9.68
C TRP A 120 -6.97 -6.66 9.45
N ILE A 121 -5.72 -7.03 9.21
CA ILE A 121 -4.64 -6.07 8.94
C ILE A 121 -4.88 -5.34 7.61
N ASP A 122 -5.27 -6.07 6.57
CA ASP A 122 -5.61 -5.49 5.27
C ASP A 122 -6.73 -4.45 5.43
N GLY A 123 -7.89 -4.88 5.94
CA GLY A 123 -9.01 -3.99 6.27
C GLY A 123 -9.68 -3.30 5.08
N THR A 124 -9.30 -3.64 3.84
CA THR A 124 -9.90 -3.11 2.61
C THR A 124 -10.80 -4.13 1.91
N THR A 125 -10.80 -5.37 2.40
CA THR A 125 -11.56 -6.47 1.79
C THR A 125 -13.04 -6.46 2.22
N PRO A 126 -13.95 -7.00 1.38
CA PRO A 126 -15.38 -7.10 1.71
C PRO A 126 -15.68 -7.83 3.02
N GLU A 127 -14.85 -8.79 3.41
CA GLU A 127 -14.99 -9.59 4.64
C GLU A 127 -14.84 -8.73 5.90
N THR A 128 -14.19 -7.57 5.79
CA THR A 128 -14.03 -6.62 6.90
C THR A 128 -14.97 -5.41 6.80
N GLU A 129 -15.81 -5.35 5.77
CA GLU A 129 -16.73 -4.25 5.57
C GLU A 129 -17.77 -4.20 6.71
N GLY A 130 -17.88 -3.04 7.36
CA GLY A 130 -18.83 -2.83 8.45
C GLY A 130 -18.38 -3.35 9.82
N LEU A 131 -17.20 -3.99 9.94
CA LEU A 131 -16.61 -4.31 11.23
C LEU A 131 -16.09 -3.04 11.92
N ASP A 132 -16.36 -2.91 13.23
CA ASP A 132 -15.78 -1.83 14.01
C ASP A 132 -14.29 -2.08 14.25
N ARG A 133 -13.44 -1.26 13.64
CA ARG A 133 -11.98 -1.35 13.73
C ARG A 133 -11.39 -0.75 15.00
N GLY A 134 -12.18 -0.13 15.87
CA GLY A 134 -11.70 0.42 17.14
C GLY A 134 -10.56 1.43 16.96
N GLY A 135 -10.50 2.10 15.81
CA GLY A 135 -9.43 3.02 15.44
C GLY A 135 -8.21 2.39 14.76
N MET A 136 -8.17 1.06 14.57
CA MET A 136 -7.13 0.42 13.76
C MET A 136 -7.31 0.79 12.27
N PRO A 137 -6.32 1.42 11.62
CA PRO A 137 -6.42 1.74 10.21
C PRO A 137 -6.38 0.47 9.35
N ALA A 138 -6.86 0.58 8.11
CA ALA A 138 -6.64 -0.43 7.08
C ALA A 138 -5.23 -0.26 6.49
N PHE A 139 -4.52 -1.37 6.27
CA PHE A 139 -3.17 -1.37 5.72
C PHE A 139 -3.07 -1.97 4.32
N GLY A 140 -4.15 -2.48 3.73
CA GLY A 140 -4.16 -3.08 2.39
C GLY A 140 -3.72 -2.12 1.27
N ASP A 141 -3.95 -0.82 1.44
CA ASP A 141 -3.47 0.22 0.50
C ASP A 141 -1.98 0.59 0.70
N GLN A 142 -1.37 0.17 1.80
CA GLN A 142 0.00 0.54 2.21
C GLN A 142 0.98 -0.63 2.15
N LEU A 143 0.49 -1.85 2.33
CA LEU A 143 1.27 -3.08 2.40
C LEU A 143 0.82 -4.04 1.30
N SER A 144 1.79 -4.70 0.65
CA SER A 144 1.46 -5.80 -0.26
C SER A 144 0.96 -7.02 0.53
N PRO A 145 0.24 -7.95 -0.13
CA PRO A 145 -0.20 -9.19 0.51
C PRO A 145 0.94 -9.96 1.17
N GLU A 146 2.11 -10.03 0.53
CA GLU A 146 3.28 -10.73 1.06
C GLU A 146 3.86 -10.04 2.31
N GLN A 147 3.75 -8.70 2.39
CA GLN A 147 4.14 -7.95 3.58
C GLN A 147 3.16 -8.21 4.74
N ILE A 148 1.87 -8.30 4.45
CA ILE A 148 0.85 -8.66 5.44
C ILE A 148 1.09 -10.08 5.94
N ASP A 149 1.38 -11.03 5.07
CA ASP A 149 1.70 -12.41 5.45
C ASP A 149 2.93 -12.50 6.36
N ALA A 150 3.98 -11.72 6.07
CA ALA A 150 5.16 -11.64 6.94
C ALA A 150 4.82 -11.09 8.32
N ILE A 151 3.98 -10.04 8.40
CA ILE A 151 3.48 -9.52 9.68
C ILE A 151 2.65 -10.59 10.40
N VAL A 152 1.75 -11.30 9.72
CA VAL A 152 0.95 -12.38 10.32
C VAL A 152 1.85 -13.48 10.88
N ALA A 153 2.89 -13.89 10.16
CA ALA A 153 3.85 -14.88 10.63
C ALA A 153 4.57 -14.44 11.91
N PHE A 154 4.98 -13.16 11.98
CA PHE A 154 5.54 -12.59 13.20
C PHE A 154 4.53 -12.58 14.35
N LEU A 155 3.30 -12.08 14.12
CA LEU A 155 2.28 -11.99 15.16
C LEU A 155 1.88 -13.37 15.71
N LYS A 156 1.82 -14.40 14.87
CA LYS A 156 1.57 -15.78 15.30
C LYS A 156 2.73 -16.38 16.12
N SER A 157 3.91 -15.76 16.12
CA SER A 157 5.06 -16.19 16.93
C SER A 157 5.11 -15.56 18.33
N LEU A 158 4.25 -14.58 18.61
CA LEU A 158 4.14 -13.86 19.88
C LEU A 158 3.28 -14.61 20.91
#